data_AF-A0A1H6FJN8-F1
#
_entry.id   AF-A0A1H6FJN8-F1
#
_cell.length_a   1.000
_cell.length_b   1.000
_cell.length_c   1.000
_cell.angle_alpha   90.00
_cell.angle_beta   90.00
_cell.angle_gamma   90.00
#
_symmetry.space_group_name_H-M   'P 1'
#
loop_
_entity.id
_entity.type
_entity.pdbx_description
1 polymer ?
#
loop_
_entity_poly.entity_id
_entity_poly.type
_entity_poly.pdbx_seq_one_letter_code
_entity_poly.pdbx_strand_id
1 'polypeptide(L)'
;MPEPNYFENLLAYFHRNPQLGIGGGVIVEDHDGNWLPQYNASTLNVAGAVQLFRRSCFEQIGGYQPLPCGGVDAFADLLARMHGWQVRSFTDLTVKHHRITGTEASSLLAARMGEGRLEYAFGYHPLFEMAKLLARIAEKPRVIGGLARLGGFMRAWWGAEQIVISSDAVAWLRREQLSRLFPFISAPEPKKPVSHSSAPEAS
;
A
#
# COMPACT_ATOMS: atom_id res chain seq x y z
N MET A 1 20.38 1.49 -3.53
CA MET A 1 20.79 1.16 -2.15
C MET A 1 20.30 2.25 -1.20
N PRO A 2 20.04 1.93 0.08
CA PRO A 2 19.79 2.94 1.11
C PRO A 2 21.09 3.70 1.44
N GLU A 3 20.94 4.97 1.84
CA GLU A 3 22.05 5.78 2.37
C GLU A 3 22.52 5.23 3.75
N PRO A 4 23.78 5.46 4.18
CA PRO A 4 24.33 4.86 5.39
C PRO A 4 23.53 5.12 6.68
N ASN A 5 22.89 6.28 6.80
CA ASN A 5 22.08 6.67 7.96
C ASN A 5 20.60 6.28 7.86
N TYR A 6 20.20 5.55 6.81
CA TYR A 6 18.81 5.22 6.53
C TYR A 6 18.15 4.49 7.71
N PHE A 7 18.77 3.42 8.20
CA PHE A 7 18.20 2.61 9.28
C PHE A 7 18.23 3.34 10.62
N GLU A 8 19.27 4.14 10.88
CA GLU A 8 19.36 4.95 12.10
C GLU A 8 18.20 5.95 12.17
N ASN A 9 17.96 6.71 11.10
CA ASN A 9 16.87 7.66 11.01
C ASN A 9 15.50 6.96 11.06
N LEU A 10 15.36 5.83 10.37
CA LEU A 10 14.11 5.05 10.40
C LEU A 10 13.80 4.57 11.82
N LEU A 11 14.78 4.03 12.54
CA LEU A 11 14.63 3.61 13.93
C LEU A 11 14.30 4.80 14.85
N ALA A 12 14.87 5.98 14.60
CA ALA A 12 14.53 7.20 15.34
C ALA A 12 13.04 7.57 15.18
N TYR A 13 12.44 7.39 13.99
CA TYR A 13 10.99 7.58 13.81
C TYR A 13 10.15 6.60 14.64
N PHE A 14 10.54 5.33 14.67
CA PHE A 14 9.88 4.32 15.52
C PHE A 14 10.04 4.60 17.01
N HIS A 15 11.20 5.13 17.43
CA HIS A 15 11.43 5.48 18.83
C HIS A 15 10.54 6.65 19.27
N ARG A 16 10.42 7.69 18.43
CA ARG A 16 9.63 8.90 18.71
C ARG A 16 8.12 8.66 18.67
N ASN A 17 7.66 7.70 17.87
CA ASN A 17 6.25 7.42 17.68
C ASN A 17 5.88 5.98 18.03
N PRO A 18 5.42 5.72 19.27
CA PRO A 18 4.97 4.39 19.70
C PRO A 18 3.84 3.81 18.84
N GLN A 19 3.01 4.64 18.19
CA GLN A 19 1.93 4.19 17.31
C GLN A 19 2.38 3.88 15.88
N LEU A 20 3.64 4.18 15.51
CA LEU A 20 4.18 3.76 14.21
C LEU A 20 4.34 2.24 14.22
N GLY A 21 3.47 1.56 13.47
CA GLY A 21 3.49 0.12 13.31
C GLY A 21 4.30 -0.32 12.09
N ILE A 22 4.21 0.45 11.00
CA ILE A 22 4.95 0.20 9.76
C ILE A 22 5.55 1.50 9.25
N GLY A 23 6.83 1.45 8.87
CA GLY A 23 7.56 2.62 8.39
C GLY A 23 8.61 2.23 7.37
N GLY A 24 8.94 3.13 6.46
CA GLY A 24 10.01 2.95 5.50
C GLY A 24 10.22 4.17 4.64
N GLY A 25 11.23 4.13 3.77
CA GLY A 25 11.52 5.20 2.84
C GLY A 25 10.64 5.18 1.60
N VAL A 26 10.94 6.11 0.69
CA VAL A 26 10.41 6.15 -0.66
C VAL A 26 11.42 5.52 -1.60
N ILE A 27 10.95 4.61 -2.46
CA ILE A 27 11.77 4.06 -3.53
C ILE A 27 11.82 5.05 -4.68
N VAL A 28 13.04 5.38 -5.11
CA VAL A 28 13.29 6.21 -6.29
C VAL A 28 13.90 5.37 -7.40
N GLU A 29 13.43 5.61 -8.63
CA GLU A 29 13.86 4.91 -9.84
C GLU A 29 14.54 5.88 -10.80
N ASP A 30 15.50 5.38 -11.55
CA ASP A 30 16.24 6.18 -12.52
C ASP A 30 15.45 6.29 -13.84
N HIS A 31 15.07 7.52 -14.19
CA HIS A 31 14.44 7.88 -15.44
C HIS A 31 15.37 8.83 -16.21
N ASP A 32 16.20 8.25 -17.09
CA ASP A 32 17.15 8.99 -17.94
C ASP A 32 18.07 9.94 -17.14
N GLY A 33 18.60 9.47 -16.00
CA GLY A 33 19.47 10.24 -15.11
C GLY A 33 18.72 11.03 -14.03
N ASN A 34 17.37 10.99 -14.02
CA ASN A 34 16.55 11.64 -13.00
C ASN A 34 15.96 10.60 -12.04
N TRP A 35 16.35 10.68 -10.76
CA TRP A 35 15.79 9.84 -9.71
C TRP A 35 14.42 10.35 -9.28
N LEU A 36 13.37 9.67 -9.71
CA LEU A 36 11.98 10.04 -9.40
C LEU A 36 11.35 9.00 -8.46
N PRO A 37 10.48 9.41 -7.52
CA PRO A 37 9.67 8.48 -6.75
C PRO A 37 8.86 7.54 -7.65
N GLN A 38 8.65 6.31 -7.21
CA GLN A 38 7.71 5.41 -7.90
C GLN A 38 6.33 6.05 -8.07
N TYR A 39 5.70 5.75 -9.21
CA TYR A 39 4.39 6.29 -9.60
C TYR A 39 3.27 6.08 -8.56
N ASN A 40 3.39 5.08 -7.68
CA ASN A 40 2.41 4.76 -6.64
C ASN A 40 2.85 5.12 -5.21
N ALA A 41 3.88 5.97 -5.06
CA ALA A 41 4.32 6.44 -3.76
C ALA A 41 3.18 7.17 -3.04
N SER A 42 2.86 6.68 -1.85
CA SER A 42 1.86 7.23 -0.94
C SER A 42 2.51 7.30 0.43
N THR A 43 2.29 8.38 1.17
CA THR A 43 2.78 8.45 2.56
C THR A 43 2.10 7.43 3.48
N LEU A 44 1.05 6.77 3.00
CA LEU A 44 0.25 5.79 3.74
C LEU A 44 0.49 4.34 3.33
N ASN A 45 1.36 4.11 2.34
CA ASN A 45 1.77 2.77 1.92
C ASN A 45 3.31 2.72 1.88
N VAL A 46 3.90 1.66 2.41
CA VAL A 46 5.35 1.46 2.43
C VAL A 46 5.66 0.28 1.52
N ALA A 47 6.52 0.51 0.52
CA ALA A 47 6.90 -0.56 -0.41
C ALA A 47 7.61 -1.69 0.32
N GLY A 48 7.27 -2.94 0.01
CA GLY A 48 7.75 -4.13 0.73
C GLY A 48 9.28 -4.22 0.84
N ALA A 49 10.02 -3.76 -0.17
CA ALA A 49 11.49 -3.80 -0.16
C ALA A 49 12.15 -2.92 0.93
N VAL A 50 11.41 -1.95 1.48
CA VAL A 50 11.90 -0.97 2.45
C VAL A 50 11.03 -0.92 3.72
N GLN A 51 10.12 -1.88 3.88
CA GLN A 51 9.12 -1.92 4.95
C GLN A 51 9.75 -2.46 6.24
N LEU A 52 9.75 -1.63 7.29
CA LEU A 52 10.11 -2.02 8.65
C LEU A 52 8.86 -2.09 9.51
N PHE A 53 8.81 -3.09 10.39
CA PHE A 53 7.69 -3.29 11.31
C PHE A 53 8.12 -3.07 12.75
N ARG A 54 7.20 -2.50 13.53
CA ARG A 54 7.18 -2.71 14.97
C ARG A 54 6.72 -4.13 15.23
N ARG A 55 7.46 -4.86 16.07
CA ARG A 55 7.17 -6.26 16.39
C ARG A 55 5.71 -6.51 16.79
N SER A 56 5.18 -5.72 17.72
CA SER A 56 3.78 -5.84 18.17
C SER A 56 2.75 -5.64 17.06
N CYS A 57 3.03 -4.74 16.12
CA CYS A 57 2.19 -4.54 14.94
C CYS A 57 2.23 -5.77 14.04
N PHE A 58 3.43 -6.28 13.75
CA PHE A 58 3.63 -7.46 12.89
C PHE A 58 2.91 -8.69 13.46
N GLU A 59 3.07 -8.96 14.75
CA GLU A 59 2.40 -10.08 15.43
C GLU A 59 0.87 -9.90 15.41
N GLN A 60 0.37 -8.68 15.67
CA GLN A 60 -1.08 -8.41 15.71
C GLN A 60 -1.77 -8.58 14.35
N ILE A 61 -1.11 -8.22 13.25
CA ILE A 61 -1.68 -8.39 11.89
C ILE A 61 -1.53 -9.82 11.36
N GLY A 62 -0.85 -10.71 12.11
CA GLY A 62 -0.57 -12.09 11.69
C GLY A 62 0.59 -12.20 10.69
N GLY A 63 1.51 -11.24 10.70
CA GLY A 63 2.65 -11.18 9.79
C GLY A 63 2.27 -10.89 8.33
N TYR A 64 3.13 -11.32 7.39
CA TYR A 64 2.82 -11.25 5.96
C TYR A 64 1.85 -12.34 5.55
N GLN A 65 0.63 -11.94 5.22
CA GLN A 65 -0.39 -12.86 4.71
C GLN A 65 -0.21 -13.03 3.18
N PRO A 66 -0.01 -14.26 2.69
CA PRO A 66 0.19 -14.52 1.28
C PRO A 66 -1.08 -14.21 0.49
N LEU A 67 -0.93 -13.45 -0.60
CA LEU A 67 -2.00 -13.14 -1.54
C LEU A 67 -1.67 -13.68 -2.93
N PRO A 68 -2.58 -14.42 -3.60
CA PRO A 68 -2.33 -14.99 -4.93
C PRO A 68 -2.01 -13.93 -6.00
N CYS A 69 -2.50 -12.71 -5.84
CA CYS A 69 -2.29 -11.60 -6.77
C CYS A 69 -1.06 -10.74 -6.47
N GLY A 70 -0.31 -11.03 -5.39
CA GLY A 70 0.72 -10.13 -4.85
C GLY A 70 0.12 -8.98 -4.02
N GLY A 71 0.93 -7.96 -3.71
CA GLY A 71 0.53 -6.80 -2.89
C GLY A 71 0.51 -7.07 -1.38
N VAL A 72 1.27 -8.07 -0.91
CA VAL A 72 1.34 -8.45 0.51
C VAL A 72 1.77 -7.31 1.44
N ASP A 73 2.58 -6.38 0.92
CA ASP A 73 2.99 -5.14 1.57
C ASP A 73 1.83 -4.16 1.77
N ALA A 74 1.09 -3.87 0.70
CA ALA A 74 -0.10 -3.03 0.77
C ALA A 74 -1.20 -3.63 1.67
N PHE A 75 -1.30 -4.96 1.71
CA PHE A 75 -2.23 -5.64 2.60
C PHE A 75 -1.80 -5.55 4.06
N ALA A 76 -0.51 -5.70 4.36
CA ALA A 76 0.02 -5.47 5.70
C ALA A 76 -0.23 -4.02 6.17
N ASP A 77 -0.06 -3.03 5.28
CA ASP A 77 -0.37 -1.63 5.56
C ASP A 77 -1.86 -1.39 5.83
N LEU A 78 -2.75 -2.08 5.11
CA LEU A 78 -4.18 -2.06 5.39
C LEU A 78 -4.49 -2.63 6.77
N LEU A 79 -4.00 -3.84 7.08
CA LEU A 79 -4.25 -4.49 8.35
C LEU A 79 -3.70 -3.68 9.53
N ALA A 80 -2.51 -3.09 9.38
CA ALA A 80 -1.93 -2.23 10.40
C ALA A 80 -2.86 -1.04 10.73
N ARG A 81 -3.34 -0.33 9.70
CA ARG A 81 -4.27 0.80 9.88
C ARG A 81 -5.62 0.35 10.42
N MET A 82 -6.13 -0.80 9.96
CA MET A 82 -7.33 -1.42 10.51
C MET A 82 -7.21 -1.69 12.01
N HIS A 83 -6.02 -2.02 12.50
CA HIS A 83 -5.74 -2.23 13.92
C HIS A 83 -5.27 -0.97 14.66
N GLY A 84 -5.34 0.20 14.03
CA GLY A 84 -5.05 1.49 14.66
C GLY A 84 -3.57 1.86 14.68
N TRP A 85 -2.71 1.09 14.02
CA TRP A 85 -1.32 1.46 13.83
C TRP A 85 -1.18 2.53 12.75
N GLN A 86 -0.20 3.41 12.94
CA GLN A 86 0.21 4.34 11.91
C GLN A 86 1.14 3.64 10.93
N VAL A 87 0.92 3.92 9.64
CA VAL A 87 1.76 3.51 8.52
C VAL A 87 2.30 4.77 7.86
N ARG A 88 3.62 4.86 7.70
CA ARG A 88 4.27 6.04 7.12
C ARG A 88 5.42 5.70 6.17
N SER A 89 5.33 6.22 4.95
CA SER A 89 6.49 6.33 4.06
C SER A 89 7.12 7.72 4.21
N PHE A 90 8.42 7.75 4.51
CA PHE A 90 9.20 8.94 4.82
C PHE A 90 9.96 9.43 3.58
N THR A 91 9.60 10.61 3.07
CA THR A 91 10.16 11.15 1.82
C THR A 91 11.60 11.62 1.96
N ASP A 92 12.04 11.91 3.18
CA ASP A 92 13.44 12.23 3.54
C ASP A 92 14.33 10.97 3.55
N LEU A 93 13.74 9.77 3.62
CA LEU A 93 14.44 8.51 3.51
C LEU A 93 14.27 7.95 2.09
N THR A 94 15.28 8.10 1.26
CA THR A 94 15.24 7.61 -0.13
C THR A 94 16.03 6.33 -0.30
N VAL A 95 15.48 5.39 -1.06
CA VAL A 95 16.17 4.15 -1.44
C VAL A 95 16.22 4.08 -2.96
N LYS A 96 17.44 4.12 -3.49
CA LYS A 96 17.66 4.02 -4.95
C LYS A 96 17.42 2.59 -5.40
N HIS A 97 16.47 2.39 -6.29
CA HIS A 97 16.24 1.11 -6.95
C HIS A 97 16.84 1.19 -8.35
N HIS A 98 17.90 0.42 -8.60
CA HIS A 98 18.60 0.39 -9.91
C HIS A 98 17.78 -0.31 -11.01
N ARG A 99 16.52 -0.64 -10.73
CA ARG A 99 15.62 -1.35 -11.62
C ARG A 99 14.30 -0.62 -11.67
N ILE A 100 13.83 -0.32 -12.88
CA ILE A 100 12.50 0.26 -13.10
C ILE A 100 11.47 -0.84 -12.81
N THR A 101 10.65 -0.66 -11.78
CA THR A 101 9.62 -1.63 -11.41
C THR A 101 8.58 -1.69 -12.54
N GLY A 102 8.25 -2.89 -13.01
CA GLY A 102 7.31 -3.10 -14.13
C GLY A 102 7.93 -3.27 -15.52
N THR A 103 9.26 -3.48 -15.61
CA THR A 103 9.96 -3.80 -16.88
C THR A 103 10.34 -5.28 -17.02
N GLU A 104 9.92 -6.16 -16.10
CA GLU A 104 10.07 -7.60 -16.28
C GLU A 104 9.08 -8.11 -17.33
N ALA A 105 9.60 -8.37 -18.54
CA ALA A 105 8.97 -9.14 -19.63
C ALA A 105 7.61 -8.65 -20.16
N SER A 106 7.07 -7.55 -19.64
CA SER A 106 5.76 -7.01 -20.01
C SER A 106 5.89 -5.50 -20.29
N SER A 107 5.12 -5.00 -21.26
CA SER A 107 5.13 -3.57 -21.58
C SER A 107 4.68 -2.76 -20.36
N LEU A 108 5.14 -1.51 -20.23
CA LEU A 108 4.68 -0.59 -19.17
C LEU A 108 3.14 -0.57 -19.06
N LEU A 109 2.44 -0.70 -20.19
CA LEU A 109 0.98 -0.78 -20.23
C LEU A 109 0.43 -2.05 -19.57
N ALA A 110 1.05 -3.21 -19.82
CA ALA A 110 0.67 -4.46 -19.16
C ALA A 110 0.90 -4.40 -17.65
N ALA A 111 2.01 -3.79 -17.20
CA ALA A 111 2.25 -3.53 -15.78
C ALA A 111 1.13 -2.65 -15.18
N ARG A 112 0.73 -1.58 -15.86
CA ARG A 112 -0.38 -0.70 -15.42
C ARG A 112 -1.73 -1.40 -15.42
N MET A 113 -2.03 -2.24 -16.41
CA MET A 113 -3.22 -3.09 -16.39
C MET A 113 -3.21 -4.05 -15.20
N GLY A 114 -2.04 -4.62 -14.88
CA GLY A 114 -1.84 -5.47 -13.70
C GLY A 114 -2.14 -4.74 -12.39
N GLU A 115 -1.68 -3.49 -12.24
CA GLU A 115 -1.99 -2.65 -11.08
C GLU A 115 -3.51 -2.45 -10.91
N GLY A 116 -4.23 -2.15 -11.99
CA GLY A 116 -5.69 -1.97 -11.92
C GLY A 116 -6.44 -3.26 -11.55
N ARG A 117 -5.97 -4.39 -12.07
CA ARG A 117 -6.49 -5.71 -11.71
C ARG A 117 -6.23 -6.04 -10.23
N LEU A 118 -5.04 -5.71 -9.72
CA LEU A 118 -4.68 -5.87 -8.32
C LEU A 118 -5.61 -5.06 -7.42
N GLU A 119 -5.90 -3.81 -7.77
CA GLU A 119 -6.79 -2.95 -6.96
C GLU A 119 -8.23 -3.43 -6.93
N TYR A 120 -8.71 -3.98 -8.05
CA TYR A 120 -9.98 -4.68 -8.07
C TYR A 120 -9.96 -5.91 -7.15
N ALA A 121 -8.92 -6.74 -7.22
CA ALA A 121 -8.75 -7.91 -6.35
C ALA A 121 -8.68 -7.55 -4.86
N PHE A 122 -8.17 -6.36 -4.52
CA PHE A 122 -8.20 -5.79 -3.16
C PHE A 122 -9.56 -5.20 -2.76
N GLY A 123 -10.51 -5.11 -3.70
CA GLY A 123 -11.84 -4.57 -3.44
C GLY A 123 -11.90 -3.05 -3.33
N TYR A 124 -11.01 -2.31 -4.01
CA TYR A 124 -11.03 -0.85 -4.03
C TYR A 124 -12.39 -0.28 -4.45
N HIS A 125 -12.74 0.89 -3.91
CA HIS A 125 -13.97 1.58 -4.26
C HIS A 125 -13.86 2.22 -5.66
N PRO A 126 -14.81 1.99 -6.59
CA PRO A 126 -14.75 2.54 -7.95
C PRO A 126 -14.57 4.06 -8.03
N LEU A 127 -15.27 4.82 -7.16
CA LEU A 127 -15.10 6.28 -7.08
C LEU A 127 -13.69 6.70 -6.68
N PHE A 128 -13.02 5.91 -5.83
CA PHE A 128 -11.65 6.20 -5.41
C PHE A 128 -10.67 5.94 -6.54
N GLU A 129 -10.86 4.87 -7.31
CA GLU A 129 -10.09 4.62 -8.52
C GLU A 129 -10.29 5.71 -9.57
N MET A 130 -11.52 6.17 -9.77
CA MET A 130 -11.79 7.31 -10.66
C MET A 130 -11.09 8.59 -10.19
N ALA A 131 -11.15 8.91 -8.89
CA ALA A 131 -10.48 10.07 -8.33
C ALA A 131 -8.96 10.02 -8.51
N LYS A 132 -8.34 8.84 -8.31
CA LYS A 132 -6.91 8.62 -8.54
C LYS A 132 -6.54 8.83 -10.01
N LEU A 133 -7.36 8.35 -10.93
CA LEU A 133 -7.16 8.58 -12.36
C LEU A 133 -7.17 10.09 -12.66
N LEU A 134 -8.20 10.81 -12.20
CA LEU A 134 -8.34 12.25 -12.42
C LEU A 134 -7.17 13.05 -11.83
N ALA A 135 -6.75 12.73 -10.60
CA ALA A 135 -5.61 13.38 -9.95
C ALA A 135 -4.30 13.22 -10.73
N ARG A 136 -4.20 12.16 -11.56
CA ARG A 136 -2.97 11.79 -12.29
C ARG A 136 -3.00 12.11 -13.78
N ILE A 137 -4.10 12.66 -14.30
CA ILE A 137 -4.18 13.19 -15.68
C ILE A 137 -3.13 14.31 -15.91
N ALA A 138 -2.62 14.95 -14.84
CA ALA A 138 -1.63 16.01 -14.92
C ALA A 138 -0.14 15.54 -14.93
N GLU A 139 0.18 14.25 -14.88
CA GLU A 139 1.56 13.72 -14.68
C GLU A 139 2.11 12.94 -15.89
N LYS A 140 3.20 13.39 -16.54
CA LYS A 140 3.73 12.86 -17.84
C LYS A 140 4.32 11.45 -17.66
N PRO A 141 4.07 10.46 -18.55
CA PRO A 141 3.26 10.46 -19.77
C PRO A 141 1.77 10.11 -19.50
N ARG A 142 0.88 11.06 -19.83
CA ARG A 142 -0.24 11.48 -18.95
C ARG A 142 -1.55 10.70 -18.96
N VAL A 143 -1.80 9.88 -19.96
CA VAL A 143 -3.16 9.33 -20.16
C VAL A 143 -3.14 7.83 -20.39
N ILE A 144 -2.20 7.34 -21.19
CA ILE A 144 -2.18 5.93 -21.62
C ILE A 144 -1.95 5.00 -20.43
N GLY A 145 -1.06 5.35 -19.49
CA GLY A 145 -0.83 4.55 -18.28
C GLY A 145 -2.04 4.52 -17.33
N GLY A 146 -2.72 5.65 -17.14
CA GLY A 146 -3.95 5.72 -16.34
C GLY A 146 -5.11 4.95 -16.97
N LEU A 147 -5.29 5.07 -18.29
CA LEU A 147 -6.29 4.31 -19.05
C LEU A 147 -6.01 2.80 -19.03
N ALA A 148 -4.74 2.39 -19.14
CA ALA A 148 -4.36 0.98 -19.03
C ALA A 148 -4.75 0.42 -17.66
N ARG A 149 -4.48 1.16 -16.58
CA ARG A 149 -4.89 0.79 -15.22
C ARG A 149 -6.41 0.68 -15.09
N LEU A 150 -7.15 1.69 -15.54
CA LEU A 150 -8.61 1.65 -15.54
C LEU A 150 -9.14 0.45 -16.35
N GLY A 151 -8.55 0.18 -17.52
CA GLY A 151 -8.89 -0.97 -18.35
C GLY A 151 -8.68 -2.31 -17.62
N GLY A 152 -7.60 -2.44 -16.85
CA GLY A 152 -7.35 -3.59 -15.98
C GLY A 152 -8.41 -3.76 -14.89
N PHE A 153 -8.76 -2.67 -14.21
CA PHE A 153 -9.80 -2.65 -13.17
C PHE A 153 -11.18 -3.02 -13.74
N MET A 154 -11.58 -2.37 -14.83
CA MET A 154 -12.86 -2.60 -15.48
C MET A 154 -12.97 -4.01 -16.07
N ARG A 155 -11.89 -4.54 -16.66
CA ARG A 155 -11.84 -5.93 -17.13
C ARG A 155 -12.07 -6.91 -15.97
N ALA A 156 -11.40 -6.70 -14.84
CA ALA A 156 -11.56 -7.57 -13.67
C ALA A 156 -12.98 -7.47 -13.09
N TRP A 157 -13.57 -6.28 -13.11
CA TRP A 157 -14.97 -6.05 -12.74
C TRP A 157 -15.94 -6.80 -13.65
N TRP A 158 -15.87 -6.60 -14.97
CA TRP A 158 -16.75 -7.31 -15.91
C TRP A 158 -16.51 -8.82 -15.92
N GLY A 159 -15.28 -9.25 -15.67
CA GLY A 159 -14.93 -10.66 -15.52
C GLY A 159 -15.38 -11.28 -14.20
N ALA A 160 -15.97 -10.49 -13.29
CA ALA A 160 -16.36 -10.91 -11.94
C ALA A 160 -15.24 -11.66 -11.19
N GLU A 161 -14.01 -11.15 -11.30
CA GLU A 161 -12.88 -11.75 -10.58
C GLU A 161 -13.14 -11.74 -9.07
N GLN A 162 -12.61 -12.74 -8.36
CA GLN A 162 -12.81 -12.85 -6.93
C GLN A 162 -11.94 -11.85 -6.18
N ILE A 163 -12.54 -11.16 -5.20
CA ILE A 163 -11.80 -10.34 -4.25
C ILE A 163 -11.03 -11.28 -3.31
N VAL A 164 -9.74 -11.01 -3.13
CA VAL A 164 -8.82 -11.92 -2.42
C VAL A 164 -8.76 -11.67 -0.91
N ILE A 165 -9.23 -10.52 -0.44
CA ILE A 165 -9.22 -10.16 0.98
C ILE A 165 -10.60 -10.35 1.61
N SER A 166 -10.65 -10.44 2.95
CA SER A 166 -11.92 -10.63 3.68
C SER A 166 -12.90 -9.47 3.47
N SER A 167 -14.21 -9.77 3.49
CA SER A 167 -15.28 -8.76 3.34
C SER A 167 -15.16 -7.61 4.34
N ASP A 168 -14.73 -7.92 5.56
CA ASP A 168 -14.43 -6.95 6.61
C ASP A 168 -13.31 -5.98 6.23
N ALA A 169 -12.22 -6.50 5.66
CA ALA A 169 -11.10 -5.68 5.19
C ALA A 169 -11.52 -4.81 4.01
N VAL A 170 -12.33 -5.33 3.08
CA VAL A 170 -12.91 -4.55 1.97
C VAL A 170 -13.77 -3.41 2.49
N ALA A 171 -14.70 -3.70 3.41
CA ALA A 171 -15.62 -2.70 3.94
C ALA A 171 -14.86 -1.57 4.65
N TRP A 172 -13.85 -1.93 5.46
CA TRP A 172 -12.99 -0.96 6.13
C TRP A 172 -12.18 -0.12 5.13
N LEU A 173 -11.52 -0.78 4.16
CA LEU A 173 -10.75 -0.13 3.10
C LEU A 173 -11.58 0.88 2.32
N ARG A 174 -12.78 0.47 1.87
CA ARG A 174 -13.67 1.34 1.10
C ARG A 174 -14.13 2.56 1.91
N ARG A 175 -14.44 2.38 3.19
CA ARG A 175 -14.83 3.51 4.06
C ARG A 175 -13.67 4.49 4.25
N GLU A 176 -12.47 3.97 4.44
CA GLU A 176 -11.26 4.80 4.52
C GLU A 176 -11.03 5.56 3.22
N GLN A 177 -11.13 4.91 2.07
CA GLN A 177 -11.01 5.56 0.76
C GLN A 177 -12.02 6.69 0.58
N LEU A 178 -13.29 6.44 0.93
CA LEU A 178 -14.33 7.45 0.86
C LEU A 178 -14.08 8.63 1.80
N SER A 179 -13.58 8.39 3.02
CA SER A 179 -13.22 9.47 3.96
C SER A 179 -12.12 10.39 3.44
N ARG A 180 -11.27 9.90 2.52
CA ARG A 180 -10.23 10.70 1.86
C ARG A 180 -10.75 11.55 0.72
N LEU A 181 -11.85 11.13 0.07
CA LEU A 181 -12.47 11.89 -1.02
C LEU A 181 -13.47 12.92 -0.48
N PHE A 182 -14.17 12.56 0.58
CA PHE A 182 -15.33 13.30 1.08
C PHE A 182 -15.10 13.71 2.53
N PRO A 183 -14.90 15.01 2.82
CA PRO A 183 -14.61 15.52 4.17
C PRO A 183 -15.68 15.21 5.22
N PHE A 184 -16.93 14.96 4.78
CA PHE A 184 -18.06 14.64 5.64
C PHE A 184 -18.16 13.16 6.02
N ILE A 185 -17.34 12.28 5.42
CA ILE A 185 -17.26 10.86 5.79
C ILE A 185 -16.12 10.70 6.79
N SER A 186 -16.44 10.29 8.01
CA SER A 186 -15.41 9.98 9.01
C SER A 186 -14.61 8.73 8.61
N ALA A 187 -13.30 8.79 8.85
CA ALA A 187 -12.43 7.62 8.75
C ALA A 187 -13.00 6.47 9.61
N PRO A 188 -12.89 5.22 9.14
CA PRO A 188 -13.37 4.08 9.92
C PRO A 188 -12.59 3.96 11.23
N GLU A 189 -13.28 3.59 12.29
CA GLU A 189 -12.62 3.34 13.57
C GLU A 189 -11.68 2.13 13.47
N PRO A 190 -10.53 2.16 14.15
CA PRO A 190 -9.70 0.99 14.33
C PRO A 190 -10.47 -0.15 15.00
N LYS A 191 -10.28 -1.38 14.51
CA LYS A 191 -10.73 -2.57 15.21
C LYS A 191 -9.97 -2.68 16.54
N LYS A 192 -10.72 -2.74 17.64
CA LYS A 192 -10.15 -3.01 18.97
C LYS A 192 -9.32 -4.29 18.92
N PRO A 193 -8.19 -4.37 19.64
CA PRO A 193 -7.42 -5.60 19.72
C PRO A 193 -8.32 -6.71 20.22
N VAL A 194 -8.38 -7.81 19.46
CA VAL A 194 -9.01 -9.04 19.95
C VAL A 194 -8.10 -9.51 21.08
N SER A 195 -8.58 -9.46 22.31
CA SER A 195 -7.87 -10.04 23.45
C SER A 195 -7.75 -11.54 23.18
N HIS A 196 -6.57 -12.00 22.75
CA HIS A 196 -6.27 -13.41 22.83
C HIS A 196 -6.22 -13.74 24.33
N SER A 197 -7.32 -14.33 24.81
CA SER A 197 -7.40 -14.94 26.13
C SER A 197 -6.19 -15.83 26.34
N SER A 198 -5.55 -15.63 27.49
CA SER A 198 -4.44 -16.40 28.04
C SER A 198 -4.42 -17.87 27.61
N ALA A 199 -3.28 -18.30 27.07
CA ALA A 199 -2.96 -19.73 26.95
C ALA A 199 -3.13 -20.41 28.33
N PRO A 200 -3.67 -21.64 28.37
CA PRO A 200 -3.74 -22.37 29.63
C PRO A 200 -2.31 -22.71 30.09
N GLU A 201 -2.00 -22.41 31.34
CA GLU A 201 -0.80 -22.89 32.02
C GLU A 201 -0.77 -24.42 31.92
N ALA A 202 0.26 -24.94 31.25
CA ALA A 202 0.56 -26.36 31.25
C ALA A 202 1.08 -26.72 32.65
N SER A 203 0.28 -27.50 33.39
CA SER A 203 0.70 -28.26 34.57
C SER A 203 1.36 -29.57 34.16
#